data_AF-A0A1M7Y4U9-F1
#
_entry.id   AF-A0A1M7Y4U9-F1
#
_cell.length_a   1.000
_cell.length_b   1.000
_cell.length_c   1.000
_cell.angle_alpha   90.00
_cell.angle_beta   90.00
_cell.angle_gamma   90.00
#
_symmetry.space_group_name_H-M   'P 1'
#
loop_
_entity.id
_entity.type
_entity.pdbx_description
1 polymer ?
#
loop_
_entity_poly.entity_id
_entity_poly.type
_entity_poly.pdbx_seq_one_letter_code
_entity_poly.pdbx_strand_id
1 'polypeptide(L)'
;MYDRYALFNKKSLHNLLEFLDGRFASNADFVKLETWIGLLDLIVEFDSSFQLENHDSVSLAENLNSKEDAEQFVEECFSLKIPTVSAAIIVKDEERCIKRCLDSIRPIFDEIVVVDTGSTDKTIAILESIQDSKVKIYKIKWEDDFAKARNFALDKVTSEWVFFIDADEYFASWGESSLKSLLALLNEFPDINSTVLCPKIQDASKDCAIEVKRIFKKDTKIQYFGMIHEEARMWENDSWKTTNYISLDIALSHDGYQKNVYDQKNKAQRNLALNAQMLKQEPDNLRWVYFYVRDGKDTLPADDLKKLIESAVLIEPGRGIEEENLLLSEWTFAFMNIWAQIALRDLEEDTLMKVTKCLEVLDPGNSNAVYYKSFMELLSIKQKTWELLVELMNYRKDHFEPQYGMLHSEGCHIDFLIGTLLFENGKYNKAFSYFKFIKDQFMPQECRNHYKDLVAICKNIETDEL
;
A
#
# COMPACT_ATOMS: atom_id res chain seq x y z
N MET A 1 27.08 10.71 33.20
CA MET A 1 26.83 10.45 31.77
C MET A 1 25.50 9.74 31.74
N TYR A 2 24.42 10.49 31.53
CA TYR A 2 23.07 9.94 31.55
C TYR A 2 22.93 8.87 30.47
N ASP A 3 22.09 7.88 30.73
CA ASP A 3 21.79 6.85 29.76
C ASP A 3 21.07 7.48 28.56
N ARG A 4 21.74 7.61 27.41
CA ARG A 4 21.18 8.28 26.21
C ARG A 4 19.92 7.58 25.69
N TYR A 5 19.66 6.34 26.10
CA TYR A 5 18.42 5.63 25.82
C TYR A 5 17.18 6.33 26.40
N ALA A 6 17.36 7.12 27.45
CA ALA A 6 16.27 7.88 28.06
C ALA A 6 15.68 8.96 27.15
N LEU A 7 16.44 9.41 26.15
CA LEU A 7 15.99 10.36 25.12
C LEU A 7 14.82 9.81 24.29
N PHE A 8 14.63 8.49 24.30
CA PHE A 8 13.60 7.80 23.54
C PHE A 8 12.45 7.28 24.41
N ASN A 9 12.45 7.60 25.72
CA ASN A 9 11.37 7.22 26.64
C ASN A 9 10.44 8.40 26.91
N LYS A 10 9.32 8.45 26.18
CA LYS A 10 8.31 9.51 26.29
C LYS A 10 7.75 9.67 27.71
N LYS A 11 7.54 8.56 28.45
CA LYS A 11 7.05 8.60 29.83
C LYS A 11 8.07 9.25 30.77
N SER A 12 9.34 8.92 30.63
CA SER A 12 10.42 9.54 31.42
C SER A 12 10.56 11.03 31.12
N LEU A 13 10.42 11.44 29.86
CA LEU A 13 10.47 12.86 29.48
C LEU A 13 9.24 13.64 29.96
N HIS A 14 8.04 13.04 29.96
CA HIS A 14 6.87 13.67 30.58
C HIS A 14 7.03 13.82 32.10
N ASN A 15 7.53 12.81 32.80
CA ASN A 15 7.82 12.90 34.23
C ASN A 15 8.85 14.00 34.54
N LEU A 16 9.87 14.17 33.67
CA LEU A 16 10.82 15.26 33.76
C LEU A 16 10.14 16.62 33.56
N LEU A 17 9.23 16.73 32.58
CA LEU A 17 8.47 17.94 32.32
C LEU A 17 7.58 18.33 33.51
N GLU A 18 6.89 17.37 34.13
CA GLU A 18 6.11 17.57 35.36
C GLU A 18 6.99 17.96 36.56
N PHE A 19 8.20 17.39 36.67
CA PHE A 19 9.15 17.74 37.74
C PHE A 19 9.65 19.19 37.61
N LEU A 20 9.87 19.65 36.37
CA LEU A 20 10.31 21.00 36.06
C LEU A 20 9.17 22.03 36.18
N ASP A 21 7.92 21.61 35.95
CA ASP A 21 6.72 22.44 36.08
C ASP A 21 6.49 22.89 37.54
N GLY A 22 6.30 24.20 37.69
CA GLY A 22 6.02 24.83 38.98
C GLY A 22 7.18 24.96 39.97
N ARG A 23 8.41 24.55 39.63
CA ARG A 23 9.55 24.71 40.55
C ARG A 23 10.70 25.55 40.02
N PHE A 24 11.22 25.35 38.80
CA PHE A 24 12.58 25.85 38.54
C PHE A 24 13.09 26.03 37.09
N ALA A 25 12.34 25.76 36.01
CA ALA A 25 12.83 25.93 34.64
C ALA A 25 12.63 27.36 34.07
N SER A 26 13.53 27.82 33.19
CA SER A 26 13.24 28.96 32.33
C SER A 26 12.15 28.56 31.31
N ASN A 27 11.29 29.49 30.89
CA ASN A 27 10.27 29.21 29.86
C ASN A 27 10.89 28.63 28.57
N ALA A 28 12.15 28.95 28.29
CA ALA A 28 12.89 28.42 27.15
C ALA A 28 13.21 26.91 27.28
N ASP A 29 13.54 26.42 28.48
CA ASP A 29 13.89 25.01 28.71
C ASP A 29 12.65 24.11 28.68
N PHE A 30 11.51 24.65 29.10
CA PHE A 30 10.21 23.99 28.97
C PHE A 30 9.80 23.83 27.50
N VAL A 31 9.81 24.93 26.73
CA VAL A 31 9.49 24.92 25.28
C VAL A 31 10.40 23.98 24.51
N LYS A 32 11.69 23.97 24.86
CA LYS A 32 12.66 23.01 24.35
C LYS A 32 12.16 21.59 24.61
N LEU A 33 12.00 21.17 25.87
CA LEU A 33 11.61 19.80 26.22
C LEU A 33 10.29 19.38 25.56
N GLU A 34 9.29 20.26 25.50
CA GLU A 34 8.04 20.03 24.74
C GLU A 34 8.29 19.78 23.26
N THR A 35 9.18 20.55 22.64
CA THR A 35 9.59 20.35 21.23
C THR A 35 10.17 18.95 21.05
N TRP A 36 11.02 18.49 21.97
CA TRP A 36 11.61 17.14 21.90
C TRP A 36 10.58 16.02 22.07
N ILE A 37 9.65 16.17 23.01
CA ILE A 37 8.54 15.23 23.18
C ILE A 37 7.72 15.18 21.87
N GLY A 38 7.45 16.33 21.26
CA GLY A 38 6.77 16.40 19.96
C GLY A 38 7.56 15.77 18.81
N LEU A 39 8.89 15.73 18.85
CA LEU A 39 9.69 15.00 17.85
C LEU A 39 9.54 13.49 18.01
N LEU A 40 9.41 12.98 19.24
CA LEU A 40 9.16 11.56 19.48
C LEU A 40 7.78 11.13 18.98
N ASP A 41 6.80 12.03 18.91
CA ASP A 41 5.49 11.75 18.32
C ASP A 41 5.56 11.49 16.81
N LEU A 42 6.65 11.90 16.16
CA LEU A 42 6.92 11.57 14.77
C LEU A 42 7.42 10.14 14.60
N ILE A 43 7.81 9.43 15.67
CA ILE A 43 8.20 8.02 15.60
C ILE A 43 6.97 7.16 15.84
N VAL A 44 6.58 6.39 14.82
CA VAL A 44 5.37 5.56 14.84
C VAL A 44 5.69 4.17 15.37
N GLU A 45 6.76 3.57 14.85
CA GLU A 45 7.12 2.18 15.12
C GLU A 45 8.63 1.98 15.03
N PHE A 46 9.12 1.05 15.84
CA PHE A 46 10.47 0.51 15.77
C PHE A 46 10.40 -0.93 15.28
N ASP A 47 11.34 -1.32 14.41
CA ASP A 47 11.56 -2.72 14.06
C ASP A 47 11.62 -3.62 15.31
N SER A 48 10.93 -4.76 15.26
CA SER A 48 10.86 -5.72 16.36
C SER A 48 12.24 -6.23 16.86
N SER A 49 13.28 -6.11 16.04
CA SER A 49 14.66 -6.44 16.41
C SER A 49 15.26 -5.49 17.46
N PHE A 50 14.70 -4.28 17.60
CA PHE A 50 15.13 -3.36 18.64
C PHE A 50 14.66 -3.86 20.00
N GLN A 51 15.60 -4.31 20.83
CA GLN A 51 15.33 -4.76 22.21
C GLN A 51 15.12 -3.58 23.16
N LEU A 52 14.16 -2.69 22.86
CA LEU A 52 13.89 -1.49 23.64
C LEU A 52 13.28 -1.81 25.01
N GLU A 53 12.58 -2.94 25.16
CA GLU A 53 11.90 -3.34 26.40
C GLU A 53 12.84 -3.78 27.53
N ASN A 54 14.08 -4.20 27.22
CA ASN A 54 15.05 -4.67 28.23
C ASN A 54 15.96 -3.57 28.79
N HIS A 55 15.85 -2.35 28.27
CA HIS A 55 16.50 -1.20 28.88
C HIS A 55 15.56 -0.67 29.95
N ASP A 56 15.74 -1.13 31.18
CA ASP A 56 14.96 -0.71 32.34
C ASP A 56 14.80 0.81 32.35
N SER A 57 13.58 1.22 32.00
CA SER A 57 13.00 2.57 31.95
C SER A 57 13.03 3.32 33.29
N VAL A 58 13.76 2.78 34.26
CA VAL A 58 13.81 3.15 35.66
C VAL A 58 14.92 4.19 35.93
N SER A 59 15.94 4.28 35.07
CA SER A 59 17.14 5.05 35.43
C SER A 59 16.99 6.58 35.38
N LEU A 60 16.14 7.16 34.51
CA LEU A 60 16.18 8.63 34.38
C LEU A 60 15.53 9.36 35.56
N ALA A 61 14.33 8.94 35.97
CA ALA A 61 13.65 9.55 37.10
C ALA A 61 14.33 9.23 38.44
N GLU A 62 15.00 8.08 38.55
CA GLU A 62 15.77 7.71 39.75
C GLU A 62 17.16 8.36 39.83
N ASN A 63 17.73 8.82 38.71
CA ASN A 63 19.07 9.45 38.68
C ASN A 63 19.04 10.99 38.66
N LEU A 64 17.89 11.62 38.48
CA LEU A 64 17.73 13.07 38.58
C LEU A 64 17.55 13.46 40.06
N ASN A 65 18.67 13.51 40.78
CA ASN A 65 18.71 13.73 42.23
C ASN A 65 18.60 15.22 42.63
N SER A 66 18.71 16.13 41.65
CA SER A 66 18.67 17.57 41.88
C SER A 66 18.11 18.34 40.67
N LYS A 67 17.80 19.62 40.89
CA LYS A 67 17.37 20.57 39.85
C LYS A 67 18.48 20.75 38.82
N GLU A 68 19.72 20.89 39.27
CA GLU A 68 20.89 21.10 38.44
C GLU A 68 21.13 19.93 37.48
N ASP A 69 20.87 18.69 37.93
CA ASP A 69 20.95 17.50 37.07
C ASP A 69 19.91 17.52 35.94
N ALA A 70 18.70 18.01 36.23
CA ALA A 70 17.62 18.11 35.25
C ALA A 70 17.87 19.22 34.22
N GLU A 71 18.36 20.40 34.66
CA GLU A 71 18.75 21.49 33.76
C GLU A 71 19.92 21.09 32.85
N GLN A 72 20.93 20.42 33.42
CA GLN A 72 22.06 19.90 32.65
C GLN A 72 21.61 18.85 31.62
N PHE A 73 20.72 17.93 32.00
CA PHE A 73 20.19 16.95 31.05
C PHE A 73 19.43 17.62 29.90
N VAL A 74 18.59 18.62 30.18
CA VAL A 74 17.90 19.39 29.14
C VAL A 74 18.93 20.09 28.24
N GLU A 75 19.92 20.80 28.81
CA GLU A 75 20.96 21.45 28.01
C GLU A 75 21.75 20.46 27.12
N GLU A 76 22.06 19.26 27.63
CA GLU A 76 22.69 18.18 26.87
C GLU A 76 21.82 17.68 25.70
N CYS A 77 20.50 17.57 25.88
CA CYS A 77 19.56 17.23 24.79
C CYS A 77 19.55 18.33 23.71
N PHE A 78 19.43 19.60 24.11
CA PHE A 78 19.29 20.70 23.13
C PHE A 78 20.61 21.18 22.54
N SER A 79 21.74 20.69 23.02
CA SER A 79 23.06 20.93 22.45
C SER A 79 23.46 19.88 21.40
N LEU A 80 22.57 18.93 21.06
CA LEU A 80 22.83 17.99 19.97
C LEU A 80 23.16 18.72 18.68
N LYS A 81 24.21 18.23 18.01
CA LYS A 81 24.65 18.76 16.73
C LYS A 81 23.57 18.49 15.68
N ILE A 82 23.02 19.56 15.11
CA ILE A 82 22.11 19.46 13.96
C ILE A 82 22.89 18.90 12.76
N PRO A 83 22.51 17.74 12.22
CA PRO A 83 23.22 17.15 11.10
C PRO A 83 22.83 17.81 9.77
N THR A 84 23.73 17.71 8.80
CA THR A 84 23.42 18.06 7.41
C THR A 84 22.60 16.94 6.73
N VAL A 85 21.69 17.32 5.83
CA VAL A 85 20.83 16.37 5.12
C VAL A 85 20.79 16.67 3.63
N SER A 86 21.02 15.66 2.81
CA SER A 86 20.84 15.73 1.35
C SER A 86 19.54 15.08 0.92
N ALA A 87 18.79 15.73 0.04
CA ALA A 87 17.77 15.06 -0.76
C ALA A 87 18.43 14.43 -1.99
N ALA A 88 18.07 13.19 -2.32
CA ALA A 88 18.52 12.51 -3.52
C ALA A 88 17.30 12.13 -4.38
N ILE A 89 17.30 12.56 -5.64
CA ILE A 89 16.21 12.34 -6.60
C ILE A 89 16.79 11.65 -7.83
N ILE A 90 16.17 10.55 -8.25
CA ILE A 90 16.32 10.03 -9.61
C ILE A 90 15.12 10.49 -10.43
N VAL A 91 15.34 10.90 -11.68
CA VAL A 91 14.28 11.47 -12.51
C VAL A 91 14.38 11.01 -13.97
N LYS A 92 13.21 10.84 -14.59
CA LYS A 92 13.07 10.66 -16.03
C LYS A 92 11.69 11.11 -16.49
N ASP A 93 11.65 12.06 -17.41
CA ASP A 93 10.43 12.54 -18.06
C ASP A 93 9.35 13.00 -17.05
N GLU A 94 9.72 13.93 -16.16
CA GLU A 94 8.85 14.47 -15.10
C GLU A 94 8.72 16.01 -15.20
N GLU A 95 8.65 16.57 -16.41
CA GLU A 95 8.51 18.03 -16.64
C GLU A 95 7.28 18.63 -15.93
N ARG A 96 6.27 17.79 -15.70
CA ARG A 96 5.00 18.14 -15.06
C ARG A 96 5.15 18.49 -13.59
N CYS A 97 6.00 17.77 -12.85
CA CYS A 97 6.02 17.82 -11.38
C CYS A 97 7.38 18.15 -10.77
N ILE A 98 8.49 18.00 -11.51
CA ILE A 98 9.84 18.20 -10.95
C ILE A 98 10.04 19.57 -10.33
N LYS A 99 9.46 20.62 -10.92
CA LYS A 99 9.52 21.98 -10.37
C LYS A 99 8.85 22.06 -8.99
N ARG A 100 7.66 21.48 -8.84
CA ARG A 100 6.91 21.48 -7.57
C ARG A 100 7.64 20.67 -6.50
N CYS A 101 8.19 19.50 -6.87
CA CYS A 101 9.04 18.70 -5.99
C CYS A 101 10.18 19.56 -5.41
N LEU A 102 10.99 20.17 -6.29
CA LEU A 102 12.13 21.01 -5.90
C LEU A 102 11.74 22.27 -5.13
N ASP A 103 10.65 22.93 -5.51
CA ASP A 103 10.12 24.08 -4.78
C ASP A 103 9.75 23.70 -3.33
N SER A 104 9.23 22.50 -3.10
CA SER A 104 8.83 22.03 -1.77
C SER A 104 10.00 21.61 -0.87
N ILE A 105 11.10 21.10 -1.45
CA ILE A 105 12.20 20.52 -0.66
C ILE A 105 13.39 21.48 -0.46
N ARG A 106 13.63 22.44 -1.36
CA ARG A 106 14.76 23.39 -1.26
C ARG A 106 14.89 24.13 0.08
N PRO A 107 13.80 24.54 0.74
CA PRO A 107 13.90 25.13 2.07
C PRO A 107 14.49 24.18 3.11
N ILE A 108 14.22 22.87 2.98
CA ILE A 108 14.47 21.87 4.04
C ILE A 108 15.90 21.33 3.98
N PHE A 109 16.42 21.03 2.79
CA PHE A 109 17.69 20.31 2.65
C PHE A 109 18.90 21.23 2.50
N ASP A 110 20.07 20.72 2.92
CA ASP A 110 21.36 21.41 2.79
C ASP A 110 21.96 21.19 1.40
N GLU A 111 21.66 20.05 0.78
CA GLU A 111 22.07 19.67 -0.56
C GLU A 111 20.92 18.92 -1.25
N ILE A 112 20.79 19.10 -2.56
CA ILE A 112 19.86 18.34 -3.39
C ILE A 112 20.65 17.77 -4.56
N VAL A 113 20.70 16.45 -4.63
CA VAL A 113 21.30 15.70 -5.74
C VAL A 113 20.18 15.22 -6.65
N VAL A 114 20.17 15.69 -7.90
CA VAL A 114 19.24 15.24 -8.93
C VAL A 114 20.01 14.45 -9.98
N VAL A 115 19.58 13.21 -10.25
CA VAL A 115 20.17 12.32 -11.25
C VAL A 115 19.13 12.06 -12.34
N ASP A 116 19.32 12.71 -13.48
CA ASP A 116 18.53 12.45 -14.69
C ASP A 116 19.03 11.19 -15.39
N THR A 117 18.13 10.26 -15.69
CA THR A 117 18.45 8.96 -16.32
C THR A 117 18.19 8.95 -17.83
N GLY A 118 18.10 10.13 -18.45
CA GLY A 118 17.88 10.30 -19.89
C GLY A 118 16.47 10.78 -20.22
N SER A 119 16.05 11.90 -19.61
CA SER A 119 14.80 12.57 -20.00
C SER A 119 14.87 13.11 -21.43
N THR A 120 13.72 13.09 -22.08
CA THR A 120 13.48 13.55 -23.46
C THR A 120 12.47 14.70 -23.54
N ASP A 121 11.75 14.94 -22.44
CA ASP A 121 10.87 16.10 -22.26
C ASP A 121 11.64 17.34 -21.73
N LYS A 122 10.92 18.35 -21.21
CA LYS A 122 11.54 19.57 -20.68
C LYS A 122 12.10 19.43 -19.26
N THR A 123 12.14 18.23 -18.67
CA THR A 123 12.65 18.01 -17.30
C THR A 123 14.02 18.65 -17.13
N ILE A 124 14.97 18.36 -18.04
CA ILE A 124 16.33 18.89 -17.98
C ILE A 124 16.35 20.41 -18.08
N ALA A 125 15.56 20.99 -18.98
CA ALA A 125 15.47 22.44 -19.15
C ALA A 125 14.92 23.12 -17.89
N ILE A 126 13.95 22.49 -17.21
CA ILE A 126 13.42 22.97 -15.93
C ILE A 126 14.50 22.90 -14.85
N LEU A 127 15.20 21.77 -14.74
CA LEU A 127 16.30 21.58 -13.78
C LEU A 127 17.40 22.64 -13.98
N GLU A 128 17.86 22.85 -15.21
CA GLU A 128 18.91 23.81 -15.56
C GLU A 128 18.49 25.27 -15.33
N SER A 129 17.17 25.55 -15.27
CA SER A 129 16.65 26.90 -14.96
C SER A 129 16.71 27.25 -13.47
N ILE A 130 16.94 26.26 -12.59
CA ILE A 130 16.95 26.46 -11.14
C ILE A 130 18.29 27.05 -10.71
N GLN A 131 18.26 28.29 -10.25
CA GLN A 131 19.43 29.00 -9.75
C GLN A 131 19.54 28.84 -8.22
N ASP A 132 20.05 27.69 -7.79
CA ASP A 132 20.32 27.39 -6.38
C ASP A 132 21.60 26.55 -6.25
N SER A 133 22.57 27.02 -5.47
CA SER A 133 23.86 26.34 -5.29
C SER A 133 23.75 25.02 -4.53
N LYS A 134 22.62 24.77 -3.83
CA LYS A 134 22.34 23.49 -3.17
C LYS A 134 21.97 22.40 -4.17
N VAL A 135 21.47 22.76 -5.35
CA VAL A 135 20.95 21.81 -6.36
C VAL A 135 22.07 21.39 -7.31
N LYS A 136 22.46 20.12 -7.26
CA LYS A 136 23.48 19.50 -8.10
C LYS A 136 22.80 18.52 -9.07
N ILE A 137 22.94 18.79 -10.36
CA ILE A 137 22.30 18.00 -11.42
C ILE A 137 23.37 17.12 -12.10
N TYR A 138 23.08 15.83 -12.18
CA TYR A 138 23.89 14.84 -12.88
C TYR A 138 23.05 14.14 -13.94
N LYS A 139 23.70 13.71 -15.02
CA LYS A 139 23.07 12.95 -16.10
C LYS A 139 23.79 11.62 -16.23
N ILE A 140 23.03 10.53 -16.20
CA ILE A 140 23.53 9.17 -16.44
C ILE A 140 22.69 8.48 -17.50
N LYS A 141 23.26 7.46 -18.13
CA LYS A 141 22.48 6.60 -19.02
C LYS A 141 21.64 5.65 -18.16
N TRP A 142 20.38 5.47 -18.53
CA TRP A 142 19.56 4.39 -17.98
C TRP A 142 20.17 3.01 -18.31
N GLU A 143 20.41 2.20 -17.27
CA GLU A 143 21.05 0.87 -17.37
C GLU A 143 20.11 -0.27 -16.95
N ASP A 144 18.79 -0.06 -17.06
CA ASP A 144 17.79 -1.07 -16.68
C ASP A 144 17.89 -1.50 -15.20
N ASP A 145 18.21 -0.55 -14.32
CA ASP A 145 18.46 -0.80 -12.89
C ASP A 145 18.21 0.47 -12.05
N PHE A 146 17.11 0.46 -11.29
CA PHE A 146 16.73 1.58 -10.39
C PHE A 146 17.72 1.72 -9.22
N ALA A 147 18.19 0.61 -8.65
CA ALA A 147 19.18 0.65 -7.57
C ALA A 147 20.50 1.28 -8.02
N LYS A 148 20.98 1.00 -9.24
CA LYS A 148 22.18 1.67 -9.77
C LYS A 148 22.01 3.18 -9.87
N ALA A 149 20.87 3.66 -10.34
CA ALA A 149 20.60 5.09 -10.40
C ALA A 149 20.58 5.73 -9.00
N ARG A 150 19.92 5.07 -8.03
CA ARG A 150 19.90 5.53 -6.63
C ARG A 150 21.28 5.50 -5.99
N ASN A 151 22.06 4.46 -6.23
CA ASN A 151 23.43 4.34 -5.70
C ASN A 151 24.38 5.35 -6.34
N PHE A 152 24.22 5.66 -7.62
CA PHE A 152 24.95 6.77 -8.24
C PHE A 152 24.60 8.11 -7.57
N ALA A 153 23.32 8.37 -7.28
CA ALA A 153 22.91 9.55 -6.52
C ALA A 153 23.53 9.56 -5.11
N LEU A 154 23.49 8.41 -4.43
CA LEU A 154 24.10 8.21 -3.11
C LEU A 154 25.60 8.52 -3.12
N ASP A 155 26.33 8.20 -4.19
CA ASP A 155 27.75 8.52 -4.33
C ASP A 155 28.05 10.01 -4.51
N LYS A 156 27.05 10.81 -4.88
CA LYS A 156 27.18 12.28 -5.02
C LYS A 156 26.75 13.06 -3.78
N VAL A 157 26.09 12.39 -2.83
CA VAL A 157 25.68 12.97 -1.55
C VAL A 157 26.89 13.23 -0.67
N THR A 158 26.95 14.43 -0.10
CA THR A 158 28.04 14.87 0.79
C THR A 158 27.59 15.18 2.22
N SER A 159 26.28 15.20 2.49
CA SER A 159 25.75 15.39 3.84
C SER A 159 25.82 14.13 4.69
N GLU A 160 25.68 14.29 6.01
CA GLU A 160 25.68 13.20 7.00
C GLU A 160 24.50 12.22 6.79
N TRP A 161 23.35 12.74 6.37
CA TRP A 161 22.14 11.97 6.06
C TRP A 161 21.71 12.13 4.62
N VAL A 162 21.07 11.09 4.08
CA VAL A 162 20.41 11.11 2.78
C VAL A 162 18.92 10.81 2.96
N PHE A 163 18.09 11.53 2.21
CA PHE A 163 16.67 11.26 2.04
C PHE A 163 16.37 11.12 0.54
N PHE A 164 16.01 9.91 0.11
CA PHE A 164 15.50 9.69 -1.23
C PHE A 164 14.06 10.18 -1.39
N ILE A 165 13.83 10.99 -2.42
CA ILE A 165 12.50 11.56 -2.75
C ILE A 165 12.26 11.31 -4.24
N ASP A 166 11.07 10.83 -4.59
CA ASP A 166 10.73 10.63 -6.00
C ASP A 166 10.26 11.96 -6.63
N ALA A 167 10.49 12.14 -7.92
CA ALA A 167 10.29 13.43 -8.60
C ALA A 167 8.82 13.91 -8.68
N ASP A 168 7.87 13.02 -8.44
CA ASP A 168 6.43 13.30 -8.38
C ASP A 168 5.90 13.51 -6.94
N GLU A 169 6.77 13.40 -5.94
CA GLU A 169 6.47 13.64 -4.53
C GLU A 169 6.84 15.06 -4.09
N TYR A 170 6.15 15.57 -3.07
CA TYR A 170 6.40 16.89 -2.51
C TYR A 170 5.90 16.98 -1.05
N PHE A 171 6.46 17.90 -0.26
CA PHE A 171 5.90 18.23 1.05
C PHE A 171 4.72 19.19 0.90
N ALA A 172 3.51 18.75 1.30
CA ALA A 172 2.32 19.59 1.25
C ALA A 172 2.29 20.65 2.36
N SER A 173 2.72 20.30 3.57
CA SER A 173 2.83 21.19 4.71
C SER A 173 3.79 20.60 5.72
N TRP A 174 5.07 20.96 5.63
CA TRP A 174 6.09 20.53 6.60
C TRP A 174 6.87 21.74 7.10
N GLY A 175 7.03 21.85 8.42
CA GLY A 175 7.88 22.87 9.04
C GLY A 175 9.36 22.49 8.91
N GLU A 176 10.17 23.36 8.32
CA GLU A 176 11.61 23.17 8.06
C GLU A 176 12.42 22.66 9.27
N SER A 177 11.98 22.98 10.50
CA SER A 177 12.71 22.75 11.75
C SER A 177 12.54 21.35 12.38
N SER A 178 11.55 20.53 11.99
CA SER A 178 11.30 19.25 12.68
C SER A 178 12.17 18.09 12.18
N LEU A 179 12.49 18.01 10.87
CA LEU A 179 13.24 16.87 10.33
C LEU A 179 14.68 16.82 10.85
N LYS A 180 15.45 17.91 10.74
CA LYS A 180 16.86 17.90 11.17
C LYS A 180 17.00 17.72 12.67
N SER A 181 16.06 18.26 13.45
CA SER A 181 16.01 18.07 14.90
C SER A 181 15.71 16.62 15.26
N LEU A 182 14.76 15.98 14.56
CA LEU A 182 14.50 14.54 14.69
C LEU A 182 15.74 13.71 14.33
N LEU A 183 16.43 14.05 13.24
CA LEU A 183 17.66 13.34 12.83
C LEU A 183 18.81 13.55 13.81
N ALA A 184 18.91 14.73 14.43
CA ALA A 184 19.88 14.98 15.50
C ALA A 184 19.61 14.03 16.69
N LEU A 185 18.36 13.91 17.11
CA LEU A 185 17.91 12.97 18.14
C LEU A 185 18.24 11.52 17.73
N LEU A 186 17.79 11.09 16.55
CA LEU A 186 18.00 9.71 16.08
C LEU A 186 19.46 9.36 15.84
N ASN A 187 20.34 10.33 15.61
CA ASN A 187 21.77 10.09 15.52
C ASN A 187 22.38 9.52 16.82
N GLU A 188 21.70 9.73 17.95
CA GLU A 188 22.04 9.14 19.25
C GLU A 188 21.38 7.78 19.51
N PHE A 189 20.51 7.33 18.59
CA PHE A 189 19.85 6.05 18.70
C PHE A 189 20.84 4.90 18.48
N PRO A 190 20.77 3.82 19.27
CA PRO A 190 21.58 2.61 19.04
C PRO A 190 21.34 2.05 17.65
N ASP A 191 22.37 1.45 17.05
CA ASP A 191 22.26 0.79 15.74
C ASP A 191 21.74 1.70 14.61
N ILE A 192 21.81 3.02 14.76
CA ILE A 192 21.36 3.97 13.74
C ILE A 192 22.12 3.80 12.41
N ASN A 193 23.36 3.34 12.46
CA ASN A 193 24.19 3.08 11.28
C ASN A 193 23.75 1.85 10.46
N SER A 194 22.88 1.00 11.00
CA SER A 194 22.25 -0.16 10.31
C SER A 194 20.74 0.01 10.14
N THR A 195 20.23 1.22 10.37
CA THR A 195 18.79 1.54 10.41
C THR A 195 18.39 2.47 9.27
N VAL A 196 17.24 2.21 8.67
CA VAL A 196 16.64 3.06 7.63
C VAL A 196 15.30 3.59 8.11
N LEU A 197 15.13 4.90 8.11
CA LEU A 197 13.88 5.54 8.50
C LEU A 197 12.88 5.52 7.34
N CYS A 198 11.62 5.29 7.69
CA CYS A 198 10.53 5.05 6.77
C CYS A 198 9.49 6.17 6.86
N PRO A 199 9.62 7.25 6.05
CA PRO A 199 8.54 8.21 5.89
C PRO A 199 7.31 7.58 5.23
N LYS A 200 6.17 8.25 5.37
CA LYS A 200 4.91 7.91 4.71
C LYS A 200 4.81 8.59 3.36
N ILE A 201 4.46 7.84 2.32
CA ILE A 201 4.05 8.38 1.03
C ILE A 201 2.54 8.31 0.97
N GLN A 202 1.90 9.47 0.92
CA GLN A 202 0.45 9.62 0.91
C GLN A 202 -0.02 10.01 -0.49
N ASP A 203 -0.99 9.27 -1.02
CA ASP A 203 -1.60 9.63 -2.31
C ASP A 203 -2.38 10.95 -2.20
N ALA A 204 -2.64 11.60 -3.33
CA ALA A 204 -3.37 12.86 -3.41
C ALA A 204 -4.79 12.76 -2.81
N SER A 205 -5.40 11.57 -2.85
CA SER A 205 -6.70 11.30 -2.21
C SER A 205 -6.62 11.18 -0.69
N LYS A 206 -5.40 11.03 -0.14
CA LYS A 206 -5.09 10.78 1.28
C LYS A 206 -5.58 9.45 1.86
N ASP A 207 -6.21 8.60 1.04
CA ASP A 207 -6.82 7.36 1.49
C ASP A 207 -5.81 6.21 1.67
N CYS A 208 -4.61 6.34 1.11
CA CYS A 208 -3.55 5.33 1.21
C CYS A 208 -2.23 6.01 1.59
N ALA A 209 -1.56 5.44 2.60
CA ALA A 209 -0.20 5.79 2.96
C ALA A 209 0.65 4.51 2.98
N ILE A 210 1.83 4.57 2.36
CA ILE A 210 2.82 3.48 2.41
C ILE A 210 4.08 3.97 3.10
N GLU A 211 4.70 3.10 3.90
CA GLU A 211 5.99 3.38 4.53
C GLU A 211 7.12 2.84 3.65
N VAL A 212 8.14 3.66 3.42
CA VAL A 212 9.20 3.34 2.46
C VAL A 212 10.58 3.61 3.04
N LYS A 213 11.49 2.63 2.96
CA LYS A 213 12.88 2.73 3.42
C LYS A 213 13.68 3.75 2.58
N ARG A 214 13.77 5.01 3.04
CA ARG A 214 14.33 6.12 2.23
C ARG A 214 15.25 7.10 2.94
N ILE A 215 15.37 7.06 4.27
CA ILE A 215 16.23 7.98 5.02
C ILE A 215 17.27 7.20 5.81
N PHE A 216 18.56 7.49 5.64
CA PHE A 216 19.62 6.81 6.39
C PHE A 216 20.92 7.63 6.40
N LYS A 217 21.86 7.24 7.26
CA LYS A 217 23.18 7.87 7.33
C LYS A 217 24.02 7.50 6.11
N LYS A 218 24.63 8.50 5.49
CA LYS A 218 25.42 8.34 4.26
C LYS A 218 26.66 7.46 4.47
N ASP A 219 27.40 7.68 5.56
CA ASP A 219 28.65 6.98 5.87
C ASP A 219 28.41 5.60 6.52
N THR A 220 27.58 4.79 5.85
CA THR A 220 27.24 3.42 6.24
C THR A 220 27.54 2.46 5.09
N LYS A 221 27.32 1.16 5.32
CA LYS A 221 27.36 0.15 4.25
C LYS A 221 25.99 -0.06 3.58
N ILE A 222 25.07 0.88 3.78
CA ILE A 222 23.71 0.81 3.23
C ILE A 222 23.72 1.29 1.78
N GLN A 223 23.15 0.49 0.89
CA GLN A 223 22.98 0.79 -0.53
C GLN A 223 21.63 0.24 -1.01
N TYR A 224 21.11 0.76 -2.11
CA TYR A 224 19.94 0.17 -2.74
C TYR A 224 20.32 -1.11 -3.46
N PHE A 225 19.48 -2.13 -3.33
CA PHE A 225 19.61 -3.40 -4.02
C PHE A 225 18.28 -3.79 -4.68
N GLY A 226 18.38 -4.34 -5.90
CA GLY A 226 17.24 -4.70 -6.73
C GLY A 226 17.11 -3.83 -7.97
N MET A 227 16.98 -4.44 -9.15
CA MET A 227 16.84 -3.70 -10.41
C MET A 227 15.52 -2.91 -10.50
N ILE A 228 14.49 -3.37 -9.78
CA ILE A 228 13.16 -2.76 -9.61
C ILE A 228 12.62 -3.17 -8.24
N HIS A 229 11.71 -2.38 -7.65
CA HIS A 229 11.22 -2.57 -6.27
C HIS A 229 12.39 -2.64 -5.27
N GLU A 230 13.41 -1.84 -5.59
CA GLU A 230 14.66 -1.74 -4.89
C GLU A 230 14.45 -1.38 -3.43
N GLU A 231 15.31 -1.92 -2.57
CA GLU A 231 15.27 -1.65 -1.14
C GLU A 231 16.65 -1.31 -0.62
N ALA A 232 16.71 -0.50 0.43
CA ALA A 232 17.94 -0.24 1.14
C ALA A 232 18.36 -1.51 1.90
N ARG A 233 19.53 -2.05 1.55
CA ARG A 233 20.17 -3.20 2.19
C ARG A 233 21.55 -2.81 2.68
N MET A 234 22.03 -3.52 3.70
CA MET A 234 23.38 -3.34 4.21
C MET A 234 24.31 -4.40 3.63
N TRP A 235 25.47 -3.99 3.12
CA TRP A 235 26.51 -4.94 2.70
C TRP A 235 27.36 -5.35 3.90
N GLU A 236 27.26 -6.62 4.31
CA GLU A 236 27.99 -7.16 5.45
C GLU A 236 28.41 -8.62 5.21
N ASN A 237 29.64 -8.96 5.61
CA ASN A 237 30.18 -10.32 5.51
C ASN A 237 30.02 -10.92 4.11
N ASP A 238 30.35 -10.11 3.08
CA ASP A 238 30.23 -10.46 1.65
C ASP A 238 28.82 -10.86 1.20
N SER A 239 27.80 -10.33 1.86
CA SER A 239 26.39 -10.58 1.54
C SER A 239 25.50 -9.37 1.79
N TRP A 240 24.36 -9.30 1.09
CA TRP A 240 23.32 -8.31 1.37
C TRP A 240 22.46 -8.76 2.54
N LYS A 241 22.26 -7.85 3.51
CA LYS A 241 21.37 -8.03 4.66
C LYS A 241 20.26 -6.99 4.64
N THR A 242 19.10 -7.36 5.17
CA THR A 242 18.03 -6.41 5.45
C THR A 242 18.47 -5.43 6.53
N THR A 243 18.01 -4.18 6.43
CA THR A 243 18.23 -3.16 7.46
C THR A 243 17.10 -3.16 8.47
N ASN A 244 17.40 -2.76 9.70
CA ASN A 244 16.38 -2.38 10.67
C ASN A 244 15.63 -1.15 10.15
N TYR A 245 14.44 -0.88 10.69
CA TYR A 245 13.65 0.28 10.31
C TYR A 245 13.02 1.04 11.48
N ILE A 246 12.84 2.34 11.29
CA ILE A 246 12.03 3.18 12.18
C ILE A 246 10.98 3.87 11.31
N SER A 247 9.71 3.64 11.60
CA SER A 247 8.60 4.25 10.88
C SER A 247 8.34 5.65 11.41
N LEU A 248 8.14 6.59 10.50
CA LEU A 248 7.99 8.00 10.81
C LEU A 248 6.67 8.57 10.31
N ASP A 249 6.04 9.43 11.09
CA ASP A 249 4.89 10.25 10.69
C ASP A 249 5.32 11.49 9.90
N ILE A 250 6.20 11.28 8.91
CA ILE A 250 6.63 12.29 7.96
C ILE A 250 6.00 11.96 6.61
N ALA A 251 5.03 12.76 6.18
CA ALA A 251 4.27 12.49 4.97
C ALA A 251 4.77 13.31 3.77
N LEU A 252 5.10 12.60 2.69
CA LEU A 252 5.24 13.14 1.34
C LEU A 252 3.93 12.93 0.59
N SER A 253 3.45 13.97 -0.10
CA SER A 253 2.30 13.83 -1.00
C SER A 253 2.77 13.37 -2.39
N HIS A 254 2.19 12.29 -2.88
CA HIS A 254 2.31 11.81 -4.25
C HIS A 254 1.07 12.25 -5.03
N ASP A 255 1.23 12.72 -6.27
CA ASP A 255 0.11 13.34 -7.00
C ASP A 255 -0.74 12.40 -7.85
N GLY A 256 -0.43 11.09 -7.84
CA GLY A 256 -1.31 10.03 -8.32
C GLY A 256 -1.65 10.07 -9.82
N TYR A 257 -0.91 10.86 -10.62
CA TYR A 257 -1.28 11.06 -12.02
C TYR A 257 -1.18 9.76 -12.82
N GLN A 258 -2.30 9.31 -13.37
CA GLN A 258 -2.35 8.14 -14.23
C GLN A 258 -1.75 8.47 -15.60
N LYS A 259 -0.54 7.95 -15.86
CA LYS A 259 0.08 7.93 -17.20
C LYS A 259 -0.86 7.22 -18.19
N ASN A 260 -0.79 7.56 -19.47
CA ASN A 260 -1.69 6.98 -20.49
C ASN A 260 -1.51 5.44 -20.61
N VAL A 261 -2.48 4.76 -21.24
CA VAL A 261 -2.51 3.29 -21.35
C VAL A 261 -1.27 2.71 -22.05
N TYR A 262 -0.68 3.44 -23.01
CA TYR A 262 0.50 2.98 -23.72
C TYR A 262 1.75 2.97 -22.82
N ASP A 263 1.96 4.03 -22.05
CA ASP A 263 3.06 4.15 -21.10
C ASP A 263 2.94 3.12 -19.97
N GLN A 264 1.71 2.84 -19.53
CA GLN A 264 1.45 1.79 -18.54
C GLN A 264 1.85 0.40 -19.05
N LYS A 265 1.55 0.05 -20.31
CA LYS A 265 1.93 -1.25 -20.90
C LYS A 265 3.45 -1.41 -21.01
N ASN A 266 4.15 -0.38 -21.47
CA ASN A 266 5.62 -0.42 -21.57
C ASN A 266 6.26 -0.53 -20.17
N LYS A 267 5.71 0.19 -19.18
CA LYS A 267 6.16 0.11 -17.77
C LYS A 267 5.97 -1.31 -17.22
N ALA A 268 4.82 -1.93 -17.45
CA ALA A 268 4.53 -3.28 -17.00
C ALA A 268 5.51 -4.31 -17.60
N GLN A 269 5.74 -4.26 -18.92
CA GLN A 269 6.69 -5.16 -19.60
C GLN A 269 8.12 -4.98 -19.10
N ARG A 270 8.58 -3.73 -18.96
CA ARG A 270 9.91 -3.43 -18.41
C ARG A 270 10.04 -3.99 -16.98
N ASN A 271 9.10 -3.66 -16.10
CA ASN A 271 9.14 -4.10 -14.71
C ASN A 271 9.18 -5.63 -14.60
N LEU A 272 8.38 -6.33 -15.40
CA LEU A 272 8.38 -7.78 -15.43
C LEU A 272 9.73 -8.36 -15.89
N ALA A 273 10.35 -7.76 -16.91
CA ALA A 273 11.68 -8.16 -17.38
C ALA A 273 12.77 -7.94 -16.31
N LEU A 274 12.68 -6.87 -15.52
CA LEU A 274 13.60 -6.60 -14.41
C LEU A 274 13.38 -7.56 -13.24
N ASN A 275 12.12 -7.83 -12.86
CA ASN A 275 11.80 -8.84 -11.85
C ASN A 275 12.33 -10.23 -12.24
N ALA A 276 12.22 -10.61 -13.53
CA ALA A 276 12.77 -11.87 -14.02
C ALA A 276 14.30 -11.96 -13.89
N GLN A 277 15.01 -10.83 -13.96
CA GLN A 277 16.46 -10.79 -13.71
C GLN A 277 16.76 -10.92 -12.22
N MET A 278 15.95 -10.29 -11.35
CA MET A 278 16.09 -10.44 -9.90
C MET A 278 15.88 -11.88 -9.44
N LEU A 279 14.92 -12.61 -10.02
CA LEU A 279 14.74 -14.04 -9.76
C LEU A 279 15.94 -14.91 -10.15
N LYS A 280 16.78 -14.48 -11.11
CA LYS A 280 18.01 -15.20 -11.44
C LYS A 280 19.13 -14.90 -10.44
N GLN A 281 19.13 -13.70 -9.87
CA GLN A 281 20.16 -13.26 -8.93
C GLN A 281 19.92 -13.78 -7.51
N GLU A 282 18.67 -13.78 -7.05
CA GLU A 282 18.25 -14.30 -5.74
C GLU A 282 17.00 -15.19 -5.91
N PRO A 283 17.15 -16.43 -6.42
CA PRO A 283 16.02 -17.30 -6.77
C PRO A 283 15.14 -17.70 -5.59
N ASP A 284 15.72 -17.80 -4.39
CA ASP A 284 15.03 -18.23 -3.18
C ASP A 284 14.41 -17.07 -2.39
N ASN A 285 14.57 -15.82 -2.88
CA ASN A 285 14.04 -14.66 -2.20
C ASN A 285 12.57 -14.40 -2.59
N LEU A 286 11.67 -14.70 -1.65
CA LEU A 286 10.21 -14.57 -1.83
C LEU A 286 9.76 -13.17 -2.24
N ARG A 287 10.51 -12.12 -1.90
CA ARG A 287 10.23 -10.74 -2.34
C ARG A 287 10.19 -10.63 -3.87
N TRP A 288 11.17 -11.22 -4.55
CA TRP A 288 11.24 -11.15 -6.01
C TRP A 288 10.20 -12.03 -6.67
N VAL A 289 9.91 -13.20 -6.07
CA VAL A 289 8.81 -14.07 -6.50
C VAL A 289 7.48 -13.32 -6.40
N TYR A 290 7.24 -12.63 -5.28
CA TYR A 290 6.04 -11.83 -5.07
C TYR A 290 5.88 -10.74 -6.11
N PHE A 291 6.90 -9.91 -6.33
CA PHE A 291 6.78 -8.82 -7.31
C PHE A 291 6.70 -9.32 -8.75
N TYR A 292 7.38 -10.41 -9.10
CA TYR A 292 7.24 -11.03 -10.41
C TYR A 292 5.81 -11.52 -10.64
N VAL A 293 5.22 -12.21 -9.67
CA VAL A 293 3.85 -12.71 -9.76
C VAL A 293 2.84 -11.56 -9.77
N ARG A 294 3.00 -10.56 -8.88
CA ARG A 294 2.12 -9.39 -8.79
C ARG A 294 2.09 -8.59 -10.09
N ASP A 295 3.26 -8.28 -10.65
CA ASP A 295 3.38 -7.48 -11.87
C ASP A 295 3.03 -8.32 -13.12
N GLY A 296 3.17 -9.64 -13.04
CA GLY A 296 2.85 -10.59 -14.10
C GLY A 296 1.39 -11.05 -14.14
N LYS A 297 0.60 -10.83 -13.09
CA LYS A 297 -0.75 -11.41 -12.91
C LYS A 297 -1.73 -11.16 -14.05
N ASP A 298 -1.58 -10.08 -14.80
CA ASP A 298 -2.49 -9.73 -15.90
C ASP A 298 -1.93 -10.07 -17.30
N THR A 299 -0.67 -10.52 -17.37
CA THR A 299 0.06 -10.69 -18.64
C THR A 299 0.68 -12.08 -18.84
N LEU A 300 0.99 -12.78 -17.75
CA LEU A 300 1.59 -14.11 -17.78
C LEU A 300 0.54 -15.23 -17.69
N PRO A 301 0.86 -16.44 -18.19
CA PRO A 301 0.01 -17.62 -18.05
C PRO A 301 -0.29 -17.92 -16.58
N ALA A 302 -1.57 -18.21 -16.28
CA ALA A 302 -2.03 -18.48 -14.92
C ALA A 302 -1.26 -19.62 -14.26
N ASP A 303 -1.06 -20.72 -14.98
CA ASP A 303 -0.45 -21.94 -14.44
C ASP A 303 1.00 -21.73 -14.01
N ASP A 304 1.74 -20.89 -14.72
CA ASP A 304 3.13 -20.58 -14.38
C ASP A 304 3.19 -19.74 -13.11
N LEU A 305 2.29 -18.77 -12.98
CA LEU A 305 2.17 -17.94 -11.77
C LEU A 305 1.73 -18.79 -10.56
N LYS A 306 0.73 -19.65 -10.73
CA LYS A 306 0.22 -20.52 -9.66
C LYS A 306 1.32 -21.46 -9.14
N LYS A 307 2.14 -22.03 -10.01
CA LYS A 307 3.30 -22.85 -9.58
C LYS A 307 4.29 -22.07 -8.72
N LEU A 308 4.58 -20.82 -9.08
CA LEU A 308 5.45 -19.96 -8.28
C LEU A 308 4.82 -19.65 -6.92
N ILE A 309 3.52 -19.32 -6.90
CA ILE A 309 2.79 -19.09 -5.66
C ILE A 309 2.79 -20.35 -4.78
N GLU A 310 2.45 -21.52 -5.36
CA GLU A 310 2.47 -22.81 -4.67
C GLU A 310 3.80 -23.08 -3.98
N SER A 311 4.91 -22.88 -4.71
CA SER A 311 6.25 -23.07 -4.16
C SER A 311 6.60 -22.08 -3.04
N ALA A 312 5.97 -20.91 -3.01
CA ALA A 312 6.21 -19.87 -2.02
C ALA A 312 5.35 -20.03 -0.76
N VAL A 313 4.13 -20.58 -0.87
CA VAL A 313 3.14 -20.56 0.23
C VAL A 313 2.68 -21.93 0.71
N LEU A 314 3.07 -23.03 0.06
CA LEU A 314 2.68 -24.38 0.48
C LEU A 314 3.86 -25.17 1.03
N ILE A 315 3.60 -25.96 2.08
CA ILE A 315 4.57 -26.91 2.66
C ILE A 315 4.88 -28.02 1.64
N GLU A 316 3.83 -28.59 1.03
CA GLU A 316 3.90 -29.60 -0.03
C GLU A 316 3.21 -29.08 -1.31
N PRO A 317 3.96 -28.48 -2.25
CA PRO A 317 3.43 -28.07 -3.55
C PRO A 317 2.78 -29.24 -4.31
N GLY A 318 1.67 -28.99 -5.00
CA GLY A 318 0.89 -30.03 -5.71
C GLY A 318 -0.08 -30.86 -4.85
N ARG A 319 0.02 -30.80 -3.50
CA ARG A 319 -0.95 -31.43 -2.60
C ARG A 319 -2.31 -30.71 -2.59
N GLY A 320 -2.31 -29.43 -2.98
CA GLY A 320 -3.50 -28.57 -3.02
C GLY A 320 -3.52 -27.53 -1.89
N ILE A 321 -4.51 -26.64 -1.97
CA ILE A 321 -4.67 -25.49 -1.08
C ILE A 321 -5.50 -25.92 0.14
N GLU A 322 -4.83 -26.10 1.27
CA GLU A 322 -5.41 -26.48 2.56
C GLU A 322 -4.72 -25.69 3.68
N GLU A 323 -5.45 -25.37 4.75
CA GLU A 323 -4.93 -24.62 5.91
C GLU A 323 -3.69 -25.28 6.52
N GLU A 324 -3.72 -26.61 6.64
CA GLU A 324 -2.62 -27.42 7.18
C GLU A 324 -1.41 -27.53 6.24
N ASN A 325 -1.57 -27.14 4.97
CA ASN A 325 -0.51 -27.14 3.97
C ASN A 325 0.09 -25.74 3.75
N LEU A 326 -0.28 -24.73 4.54
CA LEU A 326 0.27 -23.38 4.40
C LEU A 326 1.66 -23.25 5.05
N LEU A 327 2.63 -22.76 4.27
CA LEU A 327 3.90 -22.28 4.77
C LEU A 327 3.72 -20.83 5.23
N LEU A 328 3.74 -20.60 6.55
CA LEU A 328 3.53 -19.28 7.15
C LEU A 328 4.80 -18.43 7.11
N SER A 329 4.67 -17.22 6.56
CA SER A 329 5.69 -16.19 6.48
C SER A 329 5.01 -14.81 6.38
N GLU A 330 5.80 -13.74 6.47
CA GLU A 330 5.33 -12.37 6.22
C GLU A 330 4.74 -12.17 4.81
N TRP A 331 5.06 -13.06 3.85
CA TRP A 331 4.61 -12.98 2.46
C TRP A 331 3.34 -13.80 2.17
N THR A 332 2.99 -14.76 3.04
CA THR A 332 1.96 -15.77 2.75
C THR A 332 0.62 -15.12 2.42
N PHE A 333 0.16 -14.16 3.23
CA PHE A 333 -1.10 -13.46 2.97
C PHE A 333 -1.10 -12.70 1.64
N ALA A 334 0.01 -12.03 1.30
CA ALA A 334 0.13 -11.25 0.09
C ALA A 334 0.08 -12.12 -1.17
N PHE A 335 0.74 -13.28 -1.14
CA PHE A 335 0.66 -14.28 -2.21
C PHE A 335 -0.74 -14.89 -2.35
N MET A 336 -1.39 -15.25 -1.24
CA MET A 336 -2.75 -15.79 -1.26
C MET A 336 -3.74 -14.79 -1.86
N ASN A 337 -3.57 -13.49 -1.59
CA ASN A 337 -4.38 -12.45 -2.23
C ASN A 337 -4.19 -12.39 -3.75
N ILE A 338 -2.96 -12.55 -4.26
CA ILE A 338 -2.74 -12.58 -5.71
C ILE A 338 -3.34 -13.86 -6.31
N TRP A 339 -3.22 -14.99 -5.62
CA TRP A 339 -3.83 -16.24 -6.09
C TRP A 339 -5.36 -16.11 -6.19
N ALA A 340 -6.02 -15.49 -5.21
CA ALA A 340 -7.45 -15.21 -5.27
C ALA A 340 -7.82 -14.36 -6.49
N GLN A 341 -7.03 -13.33 -6.80
CA GLN A 341 -7.26 -12.49 -7.98
C GLN A 341 -7.10 -13.25 -9.29
N ILE A 342 -6.09 -14.14 -9.39
CA ILE A 342 -5.89 -15.00 -10.56
C ILE A 342 -7.06 -15.99 -10.71
N ALA A 343 -7.46 -16.64 -9.60
CA ALA A 343 -8.59 -17.57 -9.59
C ALA A 343 -9.90 -16.88 -10.00
N LEU A 344 -10.13 -15.66 -9.51
CA LEU A 344 -11.29 -14.84 -9.89
C LEU A 344 -11.26 -14.46 -11.37
N ARG A 345 -10.12 -14.02 -11.90
CA ARG A 345 -9.92 -13.69 -13.32
C ARG A 345 -10.24 -14.87 -14.24
N ASP A 346 -9.82 -16.07 -13.82
CA ASP A 346 -9.97 -17.30 -14.60
C ASP A 346 -11.27 -18.06 -14.29
N LEU A 347 -12.11 -17.53 -13.40
CA LEU A 347 -13.37 -18.15 -12.94
C LEU A 347 -13.19 -19.54 -12.33
N GLU A 348 -12.10 -19.75 -11.58
CA GLU A 348 -11.81 -20.98 -10.85
C GLU A 348 -12.44 -20.98 -9.45
N GLU A 349 -13.72 -21.35 -9.39
CA GLU A 349 -14.51 -21.30 -8.15
C GLU A 349 -13.93 -22.13 -7.00
N ASP A 350 -13.47 -23.36 -7.26
CA ASP A 350 -12.90 -24.24 -6.22
C ASP A 350 -11.60 -23.66 -5.65
N THR A 351 -10.72 -23.15 -6.52
CA THR A 351 -9.49 -22.47 -6.12
C THR A 351 -9.81 -21.24 -5.28
N LEU A 352 -10.72 -20.37 -5.75
CA LEU A 352 -11.10 -19.15 -5.06
C LEU A 352 -11.69 -19.45 -3.67
N MET A 353 -12.52 -20.48 -3.56
CA MET A 353 -13.09 -20.93 -2.29
C MET A 353 -12.00 -21.37 -1.30
N LYS A 354 -11.05 -22.21 -1.73
CA LYS A 354 -9.95 -22.71 -0.88
C LYS A 354 -9.02 -21.58 -0.45
N VAL A 355 -8.65 -20.69 -1.38
CA VAL A 355 -7.82 -19.51 -1.07
C VAL A 355 -8.55 -18.58 -0.10
N THR A 356 -9.84 -18.34 -0.30
CA THR A 356 -10.66 -17.49 0.59
C THR A 356 -10.68 -18.03 2.02
N LYS A 357 -10.81 -19.36 2.18
CA LYS A 357 -10.76 -20.02 3.49
C LYS A 357 -9.39 -19.81 4.17
N CYS A 358 -8.31 -19.95 3.41
CA CYS A 358 -6.97 -19.72 3.91
C CYS A 358 -6.73 -18.26 4.30
N LEU A 359 -7.23 -17.29 3.52
CA LEU A 359 -7.15 -15.86 3.86
C LEU A 359 -7.85 -15.56 5.19
N GLU A 360 -9.02 -16.14 5.44
CA GLU A 360 -9.76 -15.98 6.71
C GLU A 360 -8.99 -16.56 7.90
N VAL A 361 -8.23 -17.64 7.71
CA VAL A 361 -7.38 -18.20 8.78
C VAL A 361 -6.15 -17.34 9.03
N LEU A 362 -5.55 -16.80 7.97
CA LEU A 362 -4.37 -15.93 8.08
C LEU A 362 -4.71 -14.59 8.74
N ASP A 363 -5.88 -14.02 8.41
CA ASP A 363 -6.36 -12.76 8.97
C ASP A 363 -7.90 -12.80 9.13
N PRO A 364 -8.42 -13.19 10.31
CA PRO A 364 -9.86 -13.31 10.54
C PRO A 364 -10.62 -12.00 10.34
N GLY A 365 -11.69 -12.04 9.54
CA GLY A 365 -12.51 -10.87 9.24
C GLY A 365 -11.91 -9.90 8.21
N ASN A 366 -10.83 -10.27 7.51
CA ASN A 366 -10.26 -9.43 6.47
C ASN A 366 -11.27 -9.16 5.34
N SER A 367 -11.26 -7.93 4.83
CA SER A 367 -12.24 -7.47 3.83
C SER A 367 -12.17 -8.23 2.51
N ASN A 368 -10.99 -8.75 2.13
CA ASN A 368 -10.83 -9.53 0.90
C ASN A 368 -11.56 -10.87 0.97
N ALA A 369 -11.42 -11.61 2.07
CA ALA A 369 -12.12 -12.88 2.25
C ALA A 369 -13.64 -12.69 2.28
N VAL A 370 -14.11 -11.64 2.98
CA VAL A 370 -15.54 -11.25 3.00
C VAL A 370 -16.02 -10.91 1.58
N TYR A 371 -15.23 -10.15 0.81
CA TYR A 371 -15.54 -9.82 -0.57
C TYR A 371 -15.65 -11.07 -1.45
N TYR A 372 -14.63 -11.93 -1.49
CA TYR A 372 -14.64 -13.11 -2.36
C TYR A 372 -15.79 -14.07 -2.01
N LYS A 373 -16.03 -14.31 -0.72
CA LYS A 373 -17.14 -15.13 -0.25
C LYS A 373 -18.50 -14.57 -0.71
N SER A 374 -18.70 -13.26 -0.53
CA SER A 374 -19.95 -12.60 -0.92
C SER A 374 -20.14 -12.60 -2.43
N PHE A 375 -19.05 -12.41 -3.18
CA PHE A 375 -19.06 -12.42 -4.63
C PHE A 375 -19.40 -13.82 -5.19
N MET A 376 -18.80 -14.88 -4.64
CA MET A 376 -19.15 -16.26 -5.02
C MET A 376 -20.61 -16.60 -4.73
N GLU A 377 -21.16 -16.19 -3.57
CA GLU A 377 -22.58 -16.39 -3.28
C GLU A 377 -23.47 -15.62 -4.26
N LEU A 378 -23.10 -14.39 -4.62
CA LEU A 378 -23.81 -13.62 -5.63
C LEU A 378 -23.81 -14.33 -7.00
N LEU A 379 -22.69 -14.93 -7.41
CA LEU A 379 -22.61 -15.73 -8.64
C LEU A 379 -23.50 -16.97 -8.56
N SER A 380 -23.49 -17.68 -7.43
CA SER A 380 -24.34 -18.85 -7.16
C SER A 380 -25.83 -18.51 -7.23
N ILE A 381 -26.25 -17.37 -6.65
CA ILE A 381 -27.63 -16.88 -6.75
C ILE A 381 -27.99 -16.59 -8.21
N LYS A 382 -27.12 -15.91 -8.96
CA LYS A 382 -27.36 -15.65 -10.39
C LYS A 382 -27.46 -16.93 -11.22
N GLN A 383 -26.65 -17.94 -10.92
CA GLN A 383 -26.75 -19.23 -11.60
C GLN A 383 -28.10 -19.90 -11.29
N LYS A 384 -28.50 -19.96 -10.01
CA LYS A 384 -29.76 -20.56 -9.59
C LYS A 384 -30.98 -19.87 -10.20
N THR A 385 -30.98 -18.54 -10.33
CA THR A 385 -32.08 -17.83 -11.00
C THR A 385 -32.15 -18.15 -12.49
N TRP A 386 -31.01 -18.36 -13.16
CA TRP A 386 -30.96 -18.83 -14.55
C TRP A 386 -31.46 -20.27 -14.70
N GLU A 387 -31.04 -21.18 -13.82
CA GLU A 387 -31.49 -22.58 -13.83
C GLU A 387 -33.00 -22.68 -13.63
N LEU A 388 -33.54 -21.96 -12.65
CA LEU A 388 -34.98 -21.90 -12.39
C LEU A 388 -35.75 -21.30 -13.57
N LEU A 389 -35.18 -20.28 -14.23
CA LEU A 389 -35.79 -19.71 -15.43
C LEU A 389 -35.89 -20.75 -16.55
N VAL A 390 -34.82 -21.50 -16.81
CA VAL A 390 -34.80 -22.56 -17.83
C VAL A 390 -35.80 -23.68 -17.48
N GLU A 391 -35.85 -24.09 -16.22
CA GLU A 391 -36.80 -25.09 -15.73
C GLU A 391 -38.25 -24.65 -15.98
N LEU A 392 -38.62 -23.45 -15.55
CA LEU A 392 -39.98 -22.92 -15.73
C LEU A 392 -40.33 -22.73 -17.21
N MET A 393 -39.39 -22.28 -18.04
CA MET A 393 -39.60 -22.16 -19.48
C MET A 393 -39.86 -23.52 -20.14
N ASN A 394 -39.09 -24.55 -19.76
CA ASN A 394 -39.29 -25.91 -20.26
C ASN A 394 -40.64 -26.48 -19.80
N TYR A 395 -40.97 -26.34 -18.51
CA TYR A 395 -42.28 -26.73 -18.00
C TYR A 395 -43.41 -26.04 -18.77
N ARG A 396 -43.33 -24.71 -18.92
CA ARG A 396 -44.38 -23.92 -19.56
C ARG A 396 -44.57 -24.26 -21.04
N LYS A 397 -43.48 -24.60 -21.75
CA LYS A 397 -43.51 -25.03 -23.14
C LYS A 397 -44.37 -26.29 -23.33
N ASP A 398 -44.27 -27.24 -22.40
CA ASP A 398 -44.99 -28.52 -22.48
C ASP A 398 -46.39 -28.46 -21.86
N HIS A 399 -46.69 -27.39 -21.11
CA HIS A 399 -47.92 -27.23 -20.32
C HIS A 399 -48.63 -25.89 -20.64
N PHE A 400 -48.88 -25.64 -21.92
CA PHE A 400 -49.58 -24.43 -22.36
C PHE A 400 -51.10 -24.51 -22.22
N GLU A 401 -51.66 -25.72 -22.29
CA GLU A 401 -53.11 -25.94 -22.22
C GLU A 401 -53.69 -25.66 -20.82
N PRO A 402 -54.96 -25.19 -20.72
CA PRO A 402 -55.57 -24.90 -19.43
C PRO A 402 -55.67 -26.10 -18.49
N GLN A 403 -55.27 -25.90 -17.23
CA GLN A 403 -55.30 -26.92 -16.19
C GLN A 403 -56.33 -26.59 -15.11
N TYR A 404 -57.35 -27.45 -14.98
CA TYR A 404 -58.43 -27.24 -14.02
C TYR A 404 -57.95 -27.42 -12.56
N GLY A 405 -58.44 -26.58 -11.65
CA GLY A 405 -58.08 -26.64 -10.22
C GLY A 405 -56.74 -25.99 -9.85
N MET A 406 -56.06 -25.36 -10.82
CA MET A 406 -54.82 -24.61 -10.59
C MET A 406 -55.08 -23.18 -10.10
N LEU A 407 -54.04 -22.53 -9.56
CA LEU A 407 -54.09 -21.13 -9.09
C LEU A 407 -54.56 -20.15 -10.18
N HIS A 408 -54.17 -20.41 -11.43
CA HIS A 408 -54.82 -19.85 -12.62
C HIS A 408 -54.86 -20.93 -13.69
N SER A 409 -56.03 -21.17 -14.27
CA SER A 409 -56.23 -22.27 -15.22
C SER A 409 -55.36 -22.13 -16.46
N GLU A 410 -55.08 -20.91 -16.92
CA GLU A 410 -54.24 -20.68 -18.11
C GLU A 410 -52.73 -20.66 -17.82
N GLY A 411 -52.30 -20.82 -16.56
CA GLY A 411 -50.88 -20.87 -16.21
C GLY A 411 -50.17 -19.52 -16.04
N CYS A 412 -50.90 -18.38 -16.04
CA CYS A 412 -50.33 -17.03 -15.97
C CYS A 412 -49.45 -16.75 -14.73
N HIS A 413 -49.62 -17.51 -13.65
CA HIS A 413 -48.76 -17.44 -12.47
C HIS A 413 -47.33 -17.96 -12.76
N ILE A 414 -47.18 -18.93 -13.66
CA ILE A 414 -45.88 -19.39 -14.16
C ILE A 414 -45.28 -18.36 -15.12
N ASP A 415 -46.10 -17.79 -16.02
CA ASP A 415 -45.66 -16.71 -16.92
C ASP A 415 -45.18 -15.48 -16.14
N PHE A 416 -45.83 -15.15 -15.02
CA PHE A 416 -45.36 -14.11 -14.09
C PHE A 416 -43.98 -14.42 -13.52
N LEU A 417 -43.76 -15.64 -13.01
CA LEU A 417 -42.47 -16.05 -12.45
C LEU A 417 -41.36 -16.05 -13.51
N ILE A 418 -41.64 -16.50 -14.73
CA ILE A 418 -40.71 -16.40 -15.87
C ILE A 418 -40.37 -14.93 -16.14
N GLY A 419 -41.38 -14.04 -16.17
CA GLY A 419 -41.17 -12.60 -16.32
C GLY A 419 -40.28 -12.01 -15.23
N THR A 420 -40.51 -12.37 -13.96
CA THR A 420 -39.68 -11.93 -12.82
C THR A 420 -38.25 -12.45 -12.94
N LEU A 421 -38.03 -13.73 -13.24
CA LEU A 421 -36.67 -14.27 -13.39
C LEU A 421 -35.93 -13.68 -14.61
N LEU A 422 -36.65 -13.37 -15.69
CA LEU A 422 -36.07 -12.61 -16.80
C LEU A 422 -35.63 -11.21 -16.36
N PHE A 423 -36.41 -10.54 -15.51
CA PHE A 423 -36.08 -9.24 -14.96
C PHE A 423 -34.83 -9.31 -14.06
N GLU A 424 -34.80 -10.24 -13.11
CA GLU A 424 -33.65 -10.46 -12.21
C GLU A 424 -32.36 -10.80 -12.97
N ASN A 425 -32.48 -11.47 -14.12
CA ASN A 425 -31.35 -11.80 -15.00
C ASN A 425 -31.02 -10.71 -16.03
N GLY A 426 -31.57 -9.50 -15.88
CA GLY A 426 -31.27 -8.34 -16.73
C GLY A 426 -31.83 -8.44 -18.16
N LYS A 427 -32.79 -9.32 -18.42
CA LYS A 427 -33.48 -9.47 -19.72
C LYS A 427 -34.77 -8.64 -19.75
N TYR A 428 -34.65 -7.35 -19.50
CA TYR A 428 -35.76 -6.43 -19.25
C TYR A 428 -36.82 -6.39 -20.36
N ASN A 429 -36.43 -6.32 -21.64
CA ASN A 429 -37.40 -6.27 -22.75
C ASN A 429 -38.28 -7.54 -22.83
N LYS A 430 -37.68 -8.70 -22.57
CA LYS A 430 -38.41 -9.97 -22.54
C LYS A 430 -39.30 -10.04 -21.31
N ALA A 431 -38.78 -9.67 -20.15
CA ALA A 431 -39.58 -9.56 -18.91
C ALA A 431 -40.80 -8.67 -19.11
N PHE A 432 -40.63 -7.50 -19.72
CA PHE A 432 -41.72 -6.56 -20.00
C PHE A 432 -42.77 -7.14 -20.95
N SER A 433 -42.36 -7.92 -21.95
CA SER A 433 -43.31 -8.61 -22.85
C SER A 433 -44.20 -9.60 -22.09
N TYR A 434 -43.63 -10.36 -21.16
CA TYR A 434 -44.38 -11.24 -20.26
C TYR A 434 -45.32 -10.45 -19.34
N PHE A 435 -44.82 -9.38 -18.72
CA PHE A 435 -45.61 -8.51 -17.86
C PHE A 435 -46.79 -7.85 -18.59
N LYS A 436 -46.59 -7.41 -19.84
CA LYS A 436 -47.66 -6.86 -20.67
C LYS A 436 -48.69 -7.92 -21.04
N PHE A 437 -48.26 -9.13 -21.38
CA PHE A 437 -49.14 -10.25 -21.70
C PHE A 437 -50.05 -10.62 -20.52
N ILE A 438 -49.50 -10.73 -19.31
CA ILE A 438 -50.27 -11.09 -18.11
C ILE A 438 -51.06 -9.94 -17.50
N LYS A 439 -50.78 -8.67 -17.87
CA LYS A 439 -51.40 -7.47 -17.27
C LYS A 439 -52.93 -7.52 -17.26
N ASP A 440 -53.51 -8.05 -18.33
CA ASP A 440 -54.94 -8.12 -18.54
C ASP A 440 -55.51 -9.52 -18.19
N GLN A 441 -54.66 -10.42 -17.69
CA GLN A 441 -54.98 -11.76 -17.22
C GLN A 441 -54.87 -11.81 -15.68
N PHE A 442 -55.65 -12.66 -15.03
CA PHE A 442 -55.79 -12.65 -13.58
C PHE A 442 -54.44 -12.81 -12.85
N MET A 443 -54.15 -11.90 -11.93
CA MET A 443 -53.01 -11.97 -11.01
C MET A 443 -53.50 -12.18 -9.56
N PRO A 444 -52.99 -13.19 -8.83
CA PRO A 444 -53.18 -13.32 -7.39
C PRO A 444 -52.85 -12.00 -6.67
N GLN A 445 -53.56 -11.69 -5.58
CA GLN A 445 -53.40 -10.41 -4.88
C GLN A 445 -51.97 -10.22 -4.34
N GLU A 446 -51.29 -11.29 -3.92
CA GLU A 446 -49.90 -11.22 -3.46
C GLU A 446 -48.93 -10.83 -4.59
N CYS A 447 -49.19 -11.25 -5.83
CA CYS A 447 -48.35 -10.94 -6.99
C CYS A 447 -48.56 -9.51 -7.52
N ARG A 448 -49.73 -8.90 -7.27
CA ARG A 448 -50.09 -7.58 -7.82
C ARG A 448 -49.24 -6.43 -7.29
N ASN A 449 -48.81 -6.48 -6.03
CA ASN A 449 -47.95 -5.43 -5.46
C ASN A 449 -46.53 -5.54 -6.03
N HIS A 450 -45.96 -6.75 -6.02
CA HIS A 450 -44.64 -7.01 -6.59
C HIS A 450 -44.58 -6.68 -8.09
N TYR A 451 -45.62 -7.03 -8.86
CA TYR A 451 -45.75 -6.64 -10.27
C TYR A 451 -45.73 -5.12 -10.48
N LYS A 452 -46.44 -4.35 -9.65
CA LYS A 452 -46.46 -2.88 -9.77
C LYS A 452 -45.08 -2.29 -9.53
N ASP A 453 -44.35 -2.79 -8.53
CA ASP A 453 -43.00 -2.34 -8.21
C ASP A 453 -42.02 -2.64 -9.36
N LEU A 454 -42.04 -3.88 -9.89
CA LEU A 454 -41.19 -4.27 -11.01
C LEU A 454 -41.49 -3.47 -12.29
N VAL A 455 -42.78 -3.25 -12.61
CA VAL A 455 -43.17 -2.44 -13.78
C VAL A 455 -42.80 -0.97 -13.62
N ALA A 456 -42.85 -0.41 -12.41
CA ALA A 456 -42.40 0.94 -12.14
C ALA A 456 -40.89 1.09 -12.37
N ILE A 457 -40.10 0.10 -11.95
CA ILE A 457 -38.65 0.07 -12.18
C ILE A 457 -38.35 -0.05 -13.68
N CYS A 458 -38.98 -1.00 -14.41
CA CYS A 458 -38.79 -1.15 -15.86
C CYS A 458 -39.05 0.15 -16.65
N LYS A 459 -40.12 0.88 -16.30
CA LYS A 459 -40.50 2.12 -17.00
C LYS A 459 -39.48 3.25 -16.83
N ASN A 460 -38.74 3.25 -15.72
CA ASN A 460 -37.67 4.21 -15.50
C ASN A 460 -36.38 3.82 -16.25
N ILE A 461 -36.20 2.53 -16.56
CA ILE A 461 -35.06 2.03 -17.34
C ILE A 461 -35.25 2.29 -18.85
N GLU A 462 -36.49 2.28 -19.37
CA GLU A 462 -36.78 2.69 -20.76
C GLU A 462 -36.50 4.18 -21.05
N THR A 463 -36.33 5.02 -20.02
CA THR A 463 -36.00 6.45 -20.16
C THR A 463 -34.50 6.77 -20.06
N ASP A 464 -33.69 5.82 -19.59
CA ASP A 464 -32.24 5.89 -19.62
C ASP A 464 -31.75 5.03 -20.80
N GLU A 465 -31.79 5.60 -22.01
CA GLU A 465 -31.22 4.97 -23.20
C GLU A 465 -29.72 4.66 -22.99
N LEU A 466 -29.38 3.38 -23.11
CA LEU A 466 -28.05 2.84 -23.40
C LEU A 466 -28.12 2.13 -24.76
#